data_AF-A0A5C6BDJ7-F1
#
_entry.id   AF-A0A5C6BDJ7-F1
#
_cell.length_a   1.000
_cell.length_b   1.000
_cell.length_c   1.000
_cell.angle_alpha   90.00
_cell.angle_beta   90.00
_cell.angle_gamma   90.00
#
_symmetry.space_group_name_H-M   'P 1'
#
loop_
_entity.id
_entity.type
_entity.pdbx_description
1 polymer ?
#
loop_
_entity_poly.entity_id
_entity_poly.type
_entity_poly.pdbx_seq_one_letter_code
_entity_poly.pdbx_strand_id
1 'polypeptide(L)'
;MKRPTMQTLFSFVTCLVISLSSNTLKAQPPQGQRQGGQEFGQGQRGAGQGQRGAGQGQRGAGQGRLGRSGGQAGNQRGGQASRSGRPRDRDRPRDIEFREKFPIGAELPVELNVYNVDRELVPVNSIFKSKYTVIVGGCLTCPEFRNSYPEIEAVARDFRDRGVDFYFLYQSLAHPENWGFVQPSSIEDRFAQVEHAEELLQTQIPWLTDPIDNQLKTYFNLTPNSQFVFDRTGKVVHRDSWGRGSSLRESLEDLVGTPDTLTTVEDLNLPRFERHLTPKSEILVERLSVDGVAVPLRVESGGESNSVTTLRSIDFNPANHYVKLRPEADQNLIRTGTGQLYLGFRQDPVLGASWNNLADPPEYKLIANGAAVSPATGHSKRLEIESDSEPREFLVDVQDWDANEPILVQIQYFACNKEKGWCKSVQQEFTIWLDKDESAGLVNGRSHFPGGQGGARQGAQRRPSAGLRPARRPAQRPFGQ
;
A
#
# COMPACT_ATOMS: atom_id res chain seq x y z
N MET A 1 35.11 -50.87 49.48
CA MET A 1 34.08 -50.02 50.11
C MET A 1 33.83 -48.83 49.19
N LYS A 2 32.71 -48.88 48.47
CA LYS A 2 32.29 -47.87 47.46
C LYS A 2 31.25 -46.95 48.10
N ARG A 3 31.34 -45.64 47.86
CA ARG A 3 30.33 -44.63 48.20
C ARG A 3 29.67 -44.10 46.91
N PRO A 4 28.42 -43.60 47.00
CA PRO A 4 27.43 -43.85 45.94
C PRO A 4 27.16 -42.66 45.01
N THR A 5 26.58 -43.06 43.90
CA THR A 5 26.03 -42.33 42.76
C THR A 5 24.80 -41.47 43.16
N MET A 6 24.76 -40.21 42.71
CA MET A 6 23.54 -39.39 42.71
C MET A 6 22.62 -39.83 41.57
N GLN A 7 21.39 -40.19 41.90
CA GLN A 7 20.27 -40.39 40.98
C GLN A 7 19.53 -39.07 40.79
N THR A 8 19.41 -38.61 39.54
CA THR A 8 18.51 -37.54 39.13
C THR A 8 17.20 -38.18 38.67
N LEU A 9 16.09 -37.85 39.36
CA LEU A 9 14.74 -38.24 38.98
C LEU A 9 14.31 -37.49 37.70
N PHE A 10 13.98 -38.24 36.65
CA PHE A 10 13.17 -37.74 35.53
C PHE A 10 11.69 -37.91 35.88
N SER A 11 10.97 -36.79 35.89
CA SER A 11 9.52 -36.76 36.09
C SER A 11 8.80 -37.10 34.78
N PHE A 12 7.87 -38.05 34.85
CA PHE A 12 6.98 -38.44 33.77
C PHE A 12 5.96 -37.32 33.50
N VAL A 13 5.93 -36.78 32.28
CA VAL A 13 4.82 -35.97 31.77
C VAL A 13 3.86 -36.92 31.05
N THR A 14 2.65 -36.98 31.58
CA THR A 14 1.51 -37.74 31.05
C THR A 14 0.98 -37.05 29.79
N CYS A 15 1.10 -37.69 28.63
CA CYS A 15 0.39 -37.30 27.41
C CYS A 15 -1.10 -37.62 27.57
N LEU A 16 -1.93 -36.59 27.71
CA LEU A 16 -3.37 -36.68 27.60
C LEU A 16 -3.75 -36.67 26.11
N VAL A 17 -4.12 -37.84 25.57
CA VAL A 17 -4.70 -37.97 24.23
C VAL A 17 -6.16 -37.54 24.30
N ILE A 18 -6.47 -36.35 23.78
CA ILE A 18 -7.86 -35.92 23.55
C ILE A 18 -8.27 -36.43 22.16
N SER A 19 -9.09 -37.49 22.15
CA SER A 19 -9.81 -37.94 20.95
C SER A 19 -10.89 -36.93 20.60
N LEU A 20 -10.68 -36.15 19.55
CA LEU A 20 -11.74 -35.38 18.89
C LEU A 20 -12.54 -36.32 17.99
N SER A 21 -13.77 -36.61 18.38
CA SER A 21 -14.75 -37.33 17.58
C SER A 21 -15.33 -36.39 16.51
N SER A 22 -14.94 -36.61 15.26
CA SER A 22 -15.51 -35.93 14.09
C SER A 22 -16.94 -36.41 13.83
N ASN A 23 -17.94 -35.69 14.35
CA ASN A 23 -19.32 -35.86 13.91
C ASN A 23 -19.49 -35.21 12.53
N THR A 24 -19.56 -36.06 11.52
CA THR A 24 -19.81 -35.71 10.12
C THR A 24 -21.30 -35.41 9.95
N LEU A 25 -21.67 -34.14 9.86
CA LEU A 25 -22.99 -33.72 9.39
C LEU A 25 -23.05 -33.92 7.87
N LYS A 26 -23.72 -35.00 7.45
CA LYS A 26 -24.08 -35.26 6.05
C LYS A 26 -25.11 -34.23 5.59
N ALA A 27 -24.73 -33.34 4.69
CA ALA A 27 -25.67 -32.54 3.92
C ALA A 27 -26.45 -33.44 2.94
N GLN A 28 -27.78 -33.41 3.02
CA GLN A 28 -28.67 -33.99 2.01
C GLN A 28 -28.74 -33.06 0.79
N PRO A 29 -28.65 -33.59 -0.45
CA PRO A 29 -28.91 -32.81 -1.65
C PRO A 29 -30.43 -32.64 -1.88
N PRO A 30 -30.88 -31.50 -2.43
CA PRO A 30 -32.27 -31.32 -2.79
C PRO A 30 -32.64 -32.20 -4.01
N GLN A 31 -33.75 -32.92 -3.87
CA GLN A 31 -34.42 -33.60 -4.98
C GLN A 31 -35.10 -32.54 -5.86
N GLY A 32 -34.74 -32.51 -7.14
CA GLY A 32 -35.35 -31.66 -8.16
C GLY A 32 -35.30 -32.35 -9.52
N GLN A 33 -36.42 -32.35 -10.23
CA GLN A 33 -36.80 -33.29 -11.28
C GLN A 33 -35.96 -33.28 -12.57
N ARG A 34 -35.90 -34.49 -13.17
CA ARG A 34 -35.60 -34.73 -14.59
C ARG A 34 -36.71 -34.16 -15.50
N GLN A 35 -36.28 -33.58 -16.61
CA GLN A 35 -36.83 -33.65 -17.99
C GLN A 35 -35.95 -32.70 -18.82
N GLY A 36 -35.47 -32.97 -20.02
CA GLY A 36 -35.52 -34.06 -20.99
C GLY A 36 -34.51 -33.65 -22.07
N GLY A 37 -33.87 -34.63 -22.72
CA GLY A 37 -32.72 -34.39 -23.58
C GLY A 37 -33.00 -33.59 -24.85
N GLN A 38 -31.95 -32.97 -25.38
CA GLN A 38 -31.80 -32.71 -26.81
C GLN A 38 -30.32 -32.77 -27.18
N GLU A 39 -30.05 -33.59 -28.18
CA GLU A 39 -28.77 -33.84 -28.83
C GLU A 39 -28.21 -32.58 -29.51
N PHE A 40 -26.90 -32.37 -29.41
CA PHE A 40 -26.06 -31.75 -30.43
C PHE A 40 -24.69 -32.44 -30.30
N GLY A 41 -24.10 -33.07 -31.31
CA GLY A 41 -24.03 -32.67 -32.71
C GLY A 41 -22.62 -32.14 -32.97
N GLN A 42 -21.72 -33.04 -33.39
CA GLN A 42 -20.37 -32.69 -33.85
C GLN A 42 -20.44 -31.71 -35.03
N GLY A 43 -19.60 -30.69 -35.04
CA GLY A 43 -19.50 -29.74 -36.16
C GLY A 43 -18.16 -29.01 -36.17
N GLN A 44 -17.40 -29.23 -37.23
CA GLN A 44 -16.05 -28.73 -37.48
C GLN A 44 -16.01 -27.26 -37.91
N ARG A 45 -14.83 -26.65 -37.69
CA ARG A 45 -14.06 -25.72 -38.55
C ARG A 45 -14.82 -24.73 -39.46
N GLY A 46 -14.45 -23.46 -39.34
CA GLY A 46 -14.62 -22.48 -40.42
C GLY A 46 -13.81 -21.21 -40.18
N ALA A 47 -12.68 -21.08 -40.86
CA ALA A 47 -11.96 -19.82 -41.05
C ALA A 47 -12.72 -18.92 -42.02
N GLY A 48 -12.68 -17.60 -41.82
CA GLY A 48 -13.26 -16.62 -42.74
C GLY A 48 -12.70 -15.23 -42.53
N GLN A 49 -11.86 -14.79 -43.46
CA GLN A 49 -11.30 -13.45 -43.57
C GLN A 49 -12.33 -12.40 -44.02
N GLY A 50 -12.11 -11.16 -43.58
CA GLY A 50 -12.20 -9.97 -44.42
C GLY A 50 -13.55 -9.26 -44.54
N GLN A 51 -13.59 -7.97 -44.20
CA GLN A 51 -13.58 -6.89 -45.21
C GLN A 51 -13.63 -5.50 -44.58
N ARG A 52 -12.88 -4.61 -45.22
CA ARG A 52 -12.89 -3.15 -45.05
C ARG A 52 -14.20 -2.57 -45.58
N GLY A 53 -14.72 -1.55 -44.90
CA GLY A 53 -15.76 -0.66 -45.42
C GLY A 53 -15.42 0.78 -45.09
N ALA A 54 -14.93 1.52 -46.08
CA ALA A 54 -14.81 2.96 -46.05
C ALA A 54 -16.18 3.60 -46.33
N GLY A 55 -16.48 4.71 -45.66
CA GLY A 55 -17.67 5.53 -45.92
C GLY A 55 -17.39 6.99 -45.61
N GLN A 56 -17.04 7.74 -46.66
CA GLN A 56 -16.93 9.19 -46.70
C GLN A 56 -18.31 9.86 -46.72
N GLY A 57 -18.36 11.13 -46.29
CA GLY A 57 -19.41 12.10 -46.63
C GLY A 57 -19.51 13.18 -45.57
N GLN A 58 -18.73 14.28 -45.65
CA GLN A 58 -19.10 15.57 -46.29
C GLN A 58 -20.28 16.28 -45.58
N ARG A 59 -20.33 17.59 -45.33
CA ARG A 59 -19.54 18.80 -45.68
C ARG A 59 -20.20 19.98 -44.95
N GLY A 60 -19.44 21.08 -44.77
CA GLY A 60 -19.98 22.41 -44.43
C GLY A 60 -18.96 23.21 -43.62
N ALA A 61 -17.88 23.75 -44.18
CA ALA A 61 -17.76 24.89 -45.10
C ALA A 61 -17.97 26.27 -44.43
N GLY A 62 -16.96 27.15 -44.58
CA GLY A 62 -17.03 28.58 -44.28
C GLY A 62 -15.76 29.11 -43.61
N GLN A 63 -14.65 29.27 -44.34
CA GLN A 63 -14.12 30.56 -44.82
C GLN A 63 -13.56 31.45 -43.70
N GLY A 64 -12.32 31.95 -43.71
CA GLY A 64 -11.29 32.03 -44.74
C GLY A 64 -10.53 33.36 -44.60
N ARG A 65 -9.22 33.34 -44.88
CA ARG A 65 -8.28 34.41 -45.32
C ARG A 65 -6.99 34.42 -44.49
N LEU A 66 -5.85 33.98 -45.04
CA LEU A 66 -4.98 34.55 -46.09
C LEU A 66 -3.78 35.24 -45.42
N GLY A 67 -2.56 34.83 -45.79
CA GLY A 67 -1.41 35.74 -45.72
C GLY A 67 -0.02 35.15 -45.48
N ARG A 68 0.61 34.67 -46.58
CA ARG A 68 2.03 34.87 -46.96
C ARG A 68 3.21 34.40 -46.07
N SER A 69 3.87 33.37 -46.59
CA SER A 69 5.27 33.32 -47.09
C SER A 69 6.41 34.04 -46.35
N GLY A 70 7.48 33.29 -46.04
CA GLY A 70 8.83 33.83 -45.86
C GLY A 70 9.79 32.76 -45.34
N GLY A 71 10.88 32.48 -46.05
CA GLY A 71 11.76 31.36 -45.79
C GLY A 71 12.75 31.53 -44.62
N GLN A 72 13.48 30.44 -44.40
CA GLN A 72 14.90 30.35 -44.01
C GLN A 72 15.28 30.19 -42.53
N ALA A 73 16.31 29.33 -42.40
CA ALA A 73 17.28 29.16 -41.32
C ALA A 73 16.88 28.27 -40.14
N GLY A 74 17.60 27.15 -40.02
CA GLY A 74 17.53 26.23 -38.91
C GLY A 74 18.04 26.85 -37.60
N ASN A 75 17.55 26.28 -36.51
CA ASN A 75 18.28 26.24 -35.26
C ASN A 75 17.78 25.03 -34.47
N GLN A 76 18.71 24.09 -34.24
CA GLN A 76 18.65 23.15 -33.13
C GLN A 76 18.40 23.95 -31.85
N ARG A 77 17.32 23.65 -31.11
CA ARG A 77 17.20 24.03 -29.70
C ARG A 77 16.26 23.06 -28.98
N GLY A 78 16.88 22.26 -28.12
CA GLY A 78 16.46 22.00 -26.74
C GLY A 78 15.05 21.46 -26.53
N GLY A 79 15.00 20.17 -26.19
CA GLY A 79 13.83 19.51 -25.64
C GLY A 79 13.19 20.35 -24.54
N GLN A 80 11.88 20.55 -24.67
CA GLN A 80 11.06 21.19 -23.67
C GLN A 80 11.01 20.29 -22.44
N ALA A 81 11.74 20.68 -21.40
CA ALA A 81 11.49 20.23 -20.05
C ALA A 81 10.02 20.49 -19.70
N SER A 82 9.35 19.44 -19.23
CA SER A 82 8.01 19.45 -18.68
C SER A 82 7.88 20.54 -17.60
N ARG A 83 7.10 21.58 -17.91
CA ARG A 83 6.73 22.63 -16.96
C ARG A 83 5.71 22.11 -15.94
N SER A 84 6.16 21.37 -14.94
CA SER A 84 5.42 21.21 -13.67
C SER A 84 6.27 20.79 -12.45
N GLY A 85 7.60 20.70 -12.58
CA GLY A 85 8.48 20.62 -11.42
C GLY A 85 8.83 22.00 -10.90
N ARG A 86 8.21 22.47 -9.81
CA ARG A 86 8.86 23.52 -9.01
C ARG A 86 10.17 22.93 -8.47
N PRO A 87 11.35 23.53 -8.73
CA PRO A 87 12.56 23.15 -8.04
C PRO A 87 12.31 23.29 -6.54
N ARG A 88 12.41 22.18 -5.79
CA ARG A 88 12.37 22.23 -4.31
C ARG A 88 13.75 22.70 -3.83
N ASP A 89 14.18 23.90 -4.24
CA ASP A 89 15.51 24.48 -3.94
C ASP A 89 15.69 24.91 -2.48
N ARG A 90 14.71 24.64 -1.61
CA ARG A 90 14.84 24.91 -0.18
C ARG A 90 14.98 23.60 0.56
N ASP A 91 16.18 23.38 1.08
CA ASP A 91 16.44 22.35 2.09
C ASP A 91 15.40 22.46 3.20
N ARG A 92 14.60 21.40 3.34
CA ARG A 92 13.60 21.34 4.41
C ARG A 92 14.30 20.87 5.68
N PRO A 93 13.80 21.24 6.89
CA PRO A 93 14.35 20.72 8.14
C PRO A 93 14.52 19.20 8.15
N ARG A 94 13.55 18.47 7.60
CA ARG A 94 13.62 17.01 7.42
C ARG A 94 14.83 16.56 6.59
N ASP A 95 15.18 17.28 5.53
CA ASP A 95 16.29 16.91 4.65
C ASP A 95 17.63 17.14 5.37
N ILE A 96 17.71 18.20 6.20
CA ILE A 96 18.86 18.47 7.08
C ILE A 96 18.99 17.36 8.13
N GLU A 97 17.93 17.06 8.88
CA GLU A 97 17.90 15.99 9.90
C GLU A 97 18.27 14.62 9.31
N PHE A 98 17.77 14.31 8.11
CA PHE A 98 18.12 13.09 7.39
C PHE A 98 19.61 13.05 7.07
N ARG A 99 20.18 14.18 6.60
CA ARG A 99 21.61 14.23 6.28
C ARG A 99 22.49 14.15 7.51
N GLU A 100 22.06 14.70 8.64
CA GLU A 100 22.75 14.61 9.93
C GLU A 100 22.70 13.19 10.50
N LYS A 101 21.58 12.47 10.34
CA LYS A 101 21.45 11.09 10.81
C LYS A 101 22.35 10.11 10.06
N PHE A 102 22.57 10.32 8.76
CA PHE A 102 23.28 9.36 7.90
C PHE A 102 24.58 9.90 7.31
N PRO A 103 25.54 10.48 8.06
CA PRO A 103 26.69 11.20 7.53
C PRO A 103 27.50 10.43 6.47
N ILE A 104 28.21 11.14 5.57
CA ILE A 104 29.03 10.47 4.55
C ILE A 104 30.14 9.71 5.30
N GLY A 105 30.38 8.47 4.91
CA GLY A 105 31.29 7.55 5.60
C GLY A 105 30.65 6.74 6.74
N ALA A 106 29.38 7.01 7.10
CA ALA A 106 28.65 6.22 8.08
C ALA A 106 28.41 4.78 7.59
N GLU A 107 28.45 3.82 8.51
CA GLU A 107 28.11 2.43 8.23
C GLU A 107 26.69 2.12 8.69
N LEU A 108 26.09 1.09 8.09
CA LEU A 108 24.86 0.51 8.62
C LEU A 108 25.18 -0.37 9.84
N PRO A 109 24.29 -0.40 10.85
CA PRO A 109 24.41 -1.33 11.97
C PRO A 109 24.44 -2.78 11.48
N VAL A 110 25.28 -3.60 12.13
CA VAL A 110 25.57 -4.99 11.73
C VAL A 110 24.41 -5.95 11.96
N GLU A 111 23.47 -5.56 12.82
CA GLU A 111 22.26 -6.31 13.17
C GLU A 111 21.13 -6.17 12.15
N LEU A 112 21.22 -5.20 11.23
CA LEU A 112 20.18 -5.00 10.22
C LEU A 112 20.21 -6.12 9.20
N ASN A 113 19.04 -6.71 8.97
CA ASN A 113 18.86 -7.75 7.97
C ASN A 113 17.92 -7.30 6.85
N VAL A 114 18.04 -7.98 5.71
CA VAL A 114 17.20 -7.78 4.55
C VAL A 114 16.99 -9.12 3.87
N TYR A 115 15.83 -9.31 3.25
CA TYR A 115 15.67 -10.40 2.31
C TYR A 115 16.29 -9.99 0.96
N ASN A 116 17.26 -10.77 0.50
CA ASN A 116 17.91 -10.55 -0.79
C ASN A 116 16.95 -10.92 -1.96
N VAL A 117 17.45 -10.80 -3.19
CA VAL A 117 16.71 -11.11 -4.42
C VAL A 117 16.26 -12.58 -4.51
N ASP A 118 16.95 -13.46 -3.78
CA ASP A 118 16.65 -14.90 -3.69
C ASP A 118 15.73 -15.23 -2.49
N ARG A 119 15.23 -14.20 -1.79
CA ARG A 119 14.38 -14.31 -0.58
C ARG A 119 15.06 -14.96 0.62
N GLU A 120 16.37 -14.87 0.67
CA GLU A 120 17.15 -15.29 1.84
C GLU A 120 17.32 -14.11 2.78
N LEU A 121 17.03 -14.32 4.07
CA LEU A 121 17.31 -13.32 5.10
C LEU A 121 18.82 -13.26 5.33
N VAL A 122 19.43 -12.13 4.98
CA VAL A 122 20.88 -11.92 5.08
C VAL A 122 21.19 -10.63 5.83
N PRO A 123 22.36 -10.53 6.47
CA PRO A 123 22.87 -9.25 6.95
C PRO A 123 22.94 -8.24 5.81
N VAL A 124 22.46 -7.00 6.03
CA VAL A 124 22.37 -5.99 4.96
C VAL A 124 23.74 -5.69 4.34
N ASN A 125 24.81 -5.71 5.13
CA ASN A 125 26.17 -5.47 4.64
C ASN A 125 26.67 -6.52 3.62
N SER A 126 26.09 -7.72 3.61
CA SER A 126 26.50 -8.80 2.72
C SER A 126 26.14 -8.55 1.24
N ILE A 127 25.24 -7.60 0.96
CA ILE A 127 24.80 -7.26 -0.40
C ILE A 127 25.75 -6.28 -1.10
N PHE A 128 26.67 -5.65 -0.38
CA PHE A 128 27.61 -4.65 -0.91
C PHE A 128 28.80 -5.29 -1.64
N LYS A 129 28.52 -5.95 -2.76
CA LYS A 129 29.50 -6.77 -3.51
C LYS A 129 30.24 -5.98 -4.59
N SER A 130 29.53 -5.09 -5.30
CA SER A 130 30.07 -4.23 -6.36
C SER A 130 30.89 -3.05 -5.82
N LYS A 131 31.47 -2.23 -6.73
CA LYS A 131 32.22 -1.02 -6.34
C LYS A 131 31.31 -0.07 -5.55
N TYR A 132 30.08 0.08 -6.01
CA TYR A 132 29.02 0.77 -5.31
C TYR A 132 27.71 -0.04 -5.36
N THR A 133 26.87 0.17 -4.36
CA THR A 133 25.51 -0.40 -4.32
C THR A 133 24.51 0.71 -4.03
N VAL A 134 23.55 0.88 -4.93
CA VAL A 134 22.44 1.82 -4.79
C VAL A 134 21.25 1.12 -4.17
N ILE A 135 20.67 1.73 -3.13
CA ILE A 135 19.41 1.28 -2.53
C ILE A 135 18.42 2.45 -2.55
N VAL A 136 17.26 2.23 -3.15
CA VAL A 136 16.14 3.18 -3.12
C VAL A 136 14.93 2.53 -2.47
N GLY A 137 14.44 3.12 -1.38
CA GLY A 137 13.21 2.68 -0.73
C GLY A 137 12.01 2.80 -1.65
N GLY A 138 11.04 1.91 -1.49
CA GLY A 138 9.83 1.94 -2.30
C GLY A 138 8.70 1.09 -1.71
N CYS A 139 7.48 1.41 -2.13
CA CYS A 139 6.31 0.58 -1.94
C CYS A 139 5.23 0.93 -2.97
N LEU A 140 4.27 0.02 -3.19
CA LEU A 140 3.19 0.17 -4.17
C LEU A 140 2.30 1.41 -3.97
N THR A 141 2.27 1.94 -2.75
CA THR A 141 1.30 2.98 -2.38
C THR A 141 1.90 4.38 -2.26
N CYS A 142 3.22 4.52 -2.31
CA CYS A 142 3.91 5.81 -2.22
C CYS A 142 3.89 6.55 -3.57
N PRO A 143 3.19 7.69 -3.71
CA PRO A 143 3.18 8.45 -4.96
C PRO A 143 4.57 8.94 -5.35
N GLU A 144 5.40 9.34 -4.37
CA GLU A 144 6.73 9.88 -4.63
C GLU A 144 7.65 8.80 -5.21
N PHE A 145 7.60 7.56 -4.70
CA PHE A 145 8.28 6.42 -5.30
C PHE A 145 7.77 6.13 -6.72
N ARG A 146 6.44 6.03 -6.90
CA ARG A 146 5.83 5.73 -8.21
C ARG A 146 6.12 6.78 -9.28
N ASN A 147 6.36 8.02 -8.87
CA ASN A 147 6.75 9.09 -9.78
C ASN A 147 8.25 9.04 -10.12
N SER A 148 9.10 8.65 -9.17
CA SER A 148 10.56 8.67 -9.33
C SER A 148 11.14 7.38 -9.91
N TYR A 149 10.50 6.22 -9.72
CA TYR A 149 11.08 4.93 -10.11
C TYR A 149 11.54 4.83 -11.57
N PRO A 150 10.83 5.43 -12.58
CA PRO A 150 11.29 5.34 -13.96
C PRO A 150 12.59 6.13 -14.18
N GLU A 151 12.80 7.21 -13.43
CA GLU A 151 14.06 7.96 -13.47
C GLU A 151 15.20 7.13 -12.87
N ILE A 152 14.94 6.41 -11.78
CA ILE A 152 15.94 5.53 -11.14
C ILE A 152 16.31 4.36 -12.07
N GLU A 153 15.33 3.76 -12.75
CA GLU A 153 15.57 2.75 -13.79
C GLU A 153 16.43 3.28 -14.94
N ALA A 154 16.20 4.52 -15.36
CA ALA A 154 17.01 5.16 -16.40
C ALA A 154 18.46 5.36 -15.94
N VAL A 155 18.67 5.75 -14.69
CA VAL A 155 20.01 5.81 -14.09
C VAL A 155 20.64 4.43 -14.03
N ALA A 156 19.94 3.41 -13.55
CA ALA A 156 20.48 2.05 -13.50
C ALA A 156 20.94 1.52 -14.86
N ARG A 157 20.22 1.86 -15.93
CA ARG A 157 20.62 1.50 -17.30
C ARG A 157 21.93 2.14 -17.73
N ASP A 158 22.17 3.40 -17.34
CA ASP A 158 23.37 4.14 -17.76
C ASP A 158 24.64 3.73 -16.98
N PHE A 159 24.47 3.09 -15.81
CA PHE A 159 25.59 2.70 -14.95
C PHE A 159 25.77 1.18 -14.79
N ARG A 160 24.97 0.35 -15.48
CA ARG A 160 24.94 -1.12 -15.37
C ARG A 160 26.33 -1.78 -15.48
N ASP A 161 27.16 -1.32 -16.43
CA ASP A 161 28.46 -1.94 -16.72
C ASP A 161 29.64 -1.26 -16.01
N ARG A 162 29.35 -0.50 -14.95
CA ARG A 162 30.33 0.40 -14.30
C ARG A 162 30.60 0.04 -12.84
N GLY A 163 30.30 -1.20 -12.48
CA GLY A 163 30.50 -1.75 -11.14
C GLY A 163 29.55 -1.16 -10.11
N VAL A 164 28.31 -0.84 -10.51
CA VAL A 164 27.26 -0.32 -9.62
C VAL A 164 26.09 -1.28 -9.62
N ASP A 165 25.79 -1.88 -8.47
CA ASP A 165 24.58 -2.68 -8.28
C ASP A 165 23.42 -1.75 -7.88
N PHE A 166 22.22 -2.03 -8.38
CA PHE A 166 21.01 -1.28 -8.06
C PHE A 166 19.98 -2.20 -7.42
N TYR A 167 19.33 -1.71 -6.38
CA TYR A 167 18.22 -2.37 -5.72
C TYR A 167 17.12 -1.38 -5.35
N PHE A 168 15.86 -1.79 -5.56
CA PHE A 168 14.75 -1.22 -4.82
C PHE A 168 14.59 -1.96 -3.50
N LEU A 169 14.25 -1.26 -2.42
CA LEU A 169 13.95 -1.86 -1.12
C LEU A 169 12.45 -1.75 -0.86
N TYR A 170 11.74 -2.88 -0.93
CA TYR A 170 10.32 -2.94 -0.63
C TYR A 170 10.09 -2.88 0.88
N GLN A 171 9.43 -1.81 1.33
CA GLN A 171 9.14 -1.55 2.73
C GLN A 171 7.64 -1.63 3.00
N SER A 172 7.21 -1.58 4.27
CA SER A 172 5.78 -1.45 4.57
C SER A 172 5.16 -0.24 3.87
N LEU A 173 3.87 -0.34 3.53
CA LEU A 173 3.18 0.63 2.70
C LEU A 173 3.17 2.02 3.36
N ALA A 174 3.50 3.05 2.59
CA ALA A 174 3.51 4.44 3.08
C ALA A 174 2.09 4.99 3.20
N HIS A 175 1.24 4.65 2.23
CA HIS A 175 -0.15 5.10 2.14
C HIS A 175 -1.07 3.92 1.86
N PRO A 176 -1.26 3.01 2.82
CA PRO A 176 -2.19 1.90 2.64
C PRO A 176 -3.56 2.40 2.20
N GLU A 177 -4.33 1.51 1.62
CA GLU A 177 -5.62 1.71 0.95
C GLU A 177 -5.56 2.37 -0.42
N ASN A 178 -4.46 3.07 -0.75
CA ASN A 178 -4.27 3.54 -2.12
C ASN A 178 -4.25 2.32 -3.06
N TRP A 179 -5.10 2.35 -4.10
CA TRP A 179 -5.30 1.23 -5.03
C TRP A 179 -5.71 -0.10 -4.37
N GLY A 180 -6.29 -0.05 -3.16
CA GLY A 180 -6.79 -1.22 -2.44
C GLY A 180 -5.74 -1.97 -1.59
N PHE A 181 -4.45 -1.65 -1.71
CA PHE A 181 -3.40 -2.37 -0.98
C PHE A 181 -3.41 -2.04 0.51
N VAL A 182 -3.49 -3.07 1.37
CA VAL A 182 -3.30 -2.96 2.82
C VAL A 182 -1.94 -3.57 3.20
N GLN A 183 -1.44 -3.27 4.40
CA GLN A 183 -0.18 -3.80 4.87
C GLN A 183 -0.13 -5.34 4.77
N PRO A 184 1.00 -5.92 4.37
CA PRO A 184 1.19 -7.36 4.41
C PRO A 184 1.18 -7.85 5.86
N SER A 185 0.54 -8.99 6.12
CA SER A 185 0.44 -9.59 7.46
C SER A 185 1.49 -10.67 7.73
N SER A 186 2.24 -11.07 6.70
CA SER A 186 3.34 -12.02 6.76
C SER A 186 4.45 -11.63 5.79
N ILE A 187 5.59 -12.31 5.86
CA ILE A 187 6.65 -12.08 4.88
C ILE A 187 6.27 -12.61 3.50
N GLU A 188 5.50 -13.69 3.42
CA GLU A 188 5.02 -14.23 2.14
C GLU A 188 4.01 -13.30 1.47
N ASP A 189 3.12 -12.66 2.25
CA ASP A 189 2.26 -11.57 1.74
C ASP A 189 3.11 -10.45 1.14
N ARG A 190 4.18 -10.06 1.83
CA ARG A 190 5.08 -8.99 1.37
C ARG A 190 5.79 -9.40 0.09
N PHE A 191 6.29 -10.62 -0.02
CA PHE A 191 6.88 -11.13 -1.26
C PHE A 191 5.86 -11.19 -2.39
N ALA A 192 4.62 -11.58 -2.12
CA ALA A 192 3.57 -11.56 -3.13
C ALA A 192 3.28 -10.12 -3.61
N GLN A 193 3.31 -9.13 -2.70
CA GLN A 193 3.24 -7.71 -3.05
C GLN A 193 4.46 -7.23 -3.85
N VAL A 194 5.67 -7.74 -3.57
CA VAL A 194 6.89 -7.43 -4.35
C VAL A 194 6.75 -7.94 -5.78
N GLU A 195 6.42 -9.22 -5.97
CA GLU A 195 6.19 -9.78 -7.31
C GLU A 195 5.08 -9.00 -8.04
N HIS A 196 4.03 -8.57 -7.30
CA HIS A 196 2.95 -7.80 -7.90
C HIS A 196 3.43 -6.40 -8.32
N ALA A 197 4.32 -5.79 -7.52
CA ALA A 197 4.96 -4.53 -7.87
C ALA A 197 5.88 -4.65 -9.09
N GLU A 198 6.67 -5.71 -9.19
CA GLU A 198 7.52 -6.00 -10.34
C GLU A 198 6.71 -6.08 -11.63
N GLU A 199 5.61 -6.83 -11.62
CA GLU A 199 4.71 -6.97 -12.78
C GLU A 199 3.99 -5.65 -13.12
N LEU A 200 3.45 -4.98 -12.11
CA LEU A 200 2.67 -3.77 -12.29
C LEU A 200 3.56 -2.62 -12.79
N LEU A 201 4.73 -2.44 -12.18
CA LEU A 201 5.64 -1.33 -12.47
C LEU A 201 6.62 -1.66 -13.61
N GLN A 202 6.74 -2.94 -13.99
CA GLN A 202 7.67 -3.45 -15.01
C GLN A 202 9.13 -3.09 -14.72
N THR A 203 9.52 -3.17 -13.45
CA THR A 203 10.89 -2.83 -13.01
C THR A 203 11.91 -3.85 -13.51
N GLN A 204 13.09 -3.37 -13.90
CA GLN A 204 14.26 -4.20 -14.20
C GLN A 204 15.27 -4.20 -13.05
N ILE A 205 15.28 -3.14 -12.23
CA ILE A 205 16.03 -3.14 -10.98
C ILE A 205 15.42 -4.20 -10.05
N PRO A 206 16.22 -5.13 -9.52
CA PRO A 206 15.73 -6.16 -8.62
C PRO A 206 15.32 -5.59 -7.26
N TRP A 207 14.39 -6.28 -6.60
CA TRP A 207 13.88 -5.89 -5.29
C TRP A 207 14.55 -6.65 -4.15
N LEU A 208 14.99 -5.90 -3.15
CA LEU A 208 15.20 -6.36 -1.78
C LEU A 208 13.89 -6.20 -1.01
N THR A 209 13.70 -6.99 0.04
CA THR A 209 12.51 -6.90 0.88
C THR A 209 12.89 -6.66 2.34
N ASP A 210 12.36 -5.60 2.94
CA ASP A 210 12.52 -5.32 4.37
C ASP A 210 11.84 -6.45 5.16
N PRO A 211 12.40 -6.93 6.30
CA PRO A 211 11.74 -7.95 7.11
C PRO A 211 10.41 -7.44 7.69
N ILE A 212 9.54 -8.36 8.12
CA ILE A 212 8.14 -8.04 8.49
C ILE A 212 8.05 -7.02 9.65
N ASP A 213 9.06 -6.97 10.51
CA ASP A 213 9.25 -6.02 11.62
C ASP A 213 9.78 -4.64 11.19
N ASN A 214 10.04 -4.43 9.90
CA ASN A 214 10.37 -3.15 9.27
C ASN A 214 11.68 -2.51 9.79
N GLN A 215 12.70 -3.33 10.01
CA GLN A 215 14.01 -2.89 10.51
C GLN A 215 14.60 -1.74 9.68
N LEU A 216 14.68 -1.88 8.36
CA LEU A 216 15.31 -0.87 7.51
C LEU A 216 14.43 0.37 7.36
N LYS A 217 13.11 0.22 7.23
CA LYS A 217 12.21 1.38 7.19
C LYS A 217 12.30 2.21 8.47
N THR A 218 12.35 1.56 9.63
CA THR A 218 12.51 2.23 10.92
C THR A 218 13.88 2.89 11.02
N TYR A 219 14.95 2.18 10.65
CA TYR A 219 16.30 2.72 10.64
C TYR A 219 16.41 3.96 9.74
N PHE A 220 15.81 3.92 8.55
CA PHE A 220 15.73 5.03 7.60
C PHE A 220 14.67 6.09 7.94
N ASN A 221 14.27 6.27 9.21
CA ASN A 221 13.35 7.33 9.65
C ASN A 221 11.97 7.31 8.94
N LEU A 222 11.48 6.12 8.58
CA LEU A 222 10.20 5.92 7.91
C LEU A 222 10.07 6.69 6.58
N THR A 223 11.20 7.08 5.96
CA THR A 223 11.17 7.74 4.66
C THR A 223 10.82 6.72 3.57
N PRO A 224 9.72 6.90 2.83
CA PRO A 224 9.16 5.85 1.99
C PRO A 224 9.91 5.64 0.68
N ASN A 225 10.76 6.59 0.28
CA ASN A 225 11.57 6.50 -0.93
C ASN A 225 12.95 7.14 -0.79
N SER A 226 13.57 7.06 0.38
CA SER A 226 14.96 7.51 0.54
C SER A 226 15.90 6.76 -0.38
N GLN A 227 16.98 7.43 -0.77
CA GLN A 227 17.98 6.94 -1.71
C GLN A 227 19.35 6.95 -1.05
N PHE A 228 20.11 5.87 -1.21
CA PHE A 228 21.47 5.72 -0.70
C PHE A 228 22.39 5.12 -1.75
N VAL A 229 23.65 5.51 -1.73
CA VAL A 229 24.74 4.79 -2.39
C VAL A 229 25.74 4.39 -1.33
N PHE A 230 26.08 3.11 -1.29
CA PHE A 230 27.09 2.54 -0.41
C PHE A 230 28.32 2.14 -1.21
N ASP A 231 29.51 2.27 -0.62
CA ASP A 231 30.70 1.60 -1.15
C ASP A 231 30.73 0.11 -0.79
N ARG A 232 31.71 -0.63 -1.31
CA ARG A 232 31.90 -2.06 -1.04
C ARG A 232 32.11 -2.41 0.44
N THR A 233 32.49 -1.44 1.28
CA THR A 233 32.64 -1.64 2.73
C THR A 233 31.35 -1.36 3.49
N GLY A 234 30.29 -0.92 2.80
CA GLY A 234 29.00 -0.56 3.39
C GLY A 234 28.95 0.85 3.95
N LYS A 235 29.89 1.72 3.57
CA LYS A 235 29.86 3.13 3.96
C LYS A 235 28.98 3.95 3.03
N VAL A 236 28.18 4.85 3.59
CA VAL A 236 27.35 5.81 2.84
C VAL A 236 28.25 6.78 2.08
N VAL A 237 28.21 6.76 0.75
CA VAL A 237 28.94 7.72 -0.13
C VAL A 237 28.01 8.72 -0.82
N HIS A 238 26.71 8.44 -0.82
CA HIS A 238 25.67 9.41 -1.19
C HIS A 238 24.37 9.06 -0.47
N ARG A 239 23.54 10.08 -0.22
CA ARG A 239 22.22 9.93 0.38
C ARG A 239 21.30 11.07 -0.02
N ASP A 240 20.02 10.75 -0.14
CA ASP A 240 18.94 11.71 -0.28
C ASP A 240 17.69 11.21 0.46
N SER A 241 16.99 12.14 1.13
CA SER A 241 15.72 11.86 1.82
C SER A 241 14.57 11.54 0.85
N TRP A 242 14.75 11.83 -0.44
CA TRP A 242 13.81 11.60 -1.53
C TRP A 242 14.57 11.09 -2.76
N GLY A 243 14.17 9.93 -3.27
CA GLY A 243 14.75 9.35 -4.48
C GLY A 243 14.48 10.22 -5.70
N ARG A 244 15.54 10.60 -6.42
CA ARG A 244 15.51 11.41 -7.64
C ARG A 244 16.57 10.94 -8.60
N GLY A 245 16.21 10.70 -9.86
CA GLY A 245 17.18 10.23 -10.84
C GLY A 245 18.29 11.26 -11.09
N SER A 246 17.98 12.55 -11.04
CA SER A 246 18.97 13.61 -11.30
C SER A 246 20.11 13.65 -10.27
N SER A 247 19.80 13.63 -8.97
CA SER A 247 20.82 13.66 -7.92
C SER A 247 21.57 12.34 -7.81
N LEU A 248 20.88 11.21 -8.06
CA LEU A 248 21.54 9.91 -8.15
C LEU A 248 22.57 9.88 -9.27
N ARG A 249 22.17 10.37 -10.44
CA ARG A 249 23.02 10.42 -11.63
C ARG A 249 24.25 11.27 -11.38
N GLU A 250 24.07 12.52 -10.95
CA GLU A 250 25.17 13.44 -10.64
C GLU A 250 26.17 12.79 -9.67
N SER A 251 25.68 12.17 -8.60
CA SER A 251 26.55 11.49 -7.65
C SER A 251 27.29 10.30 -8.25
N LEU A 252 26.67 9.51 -9.12
CA LEU A 252 27.34 8.38 -9.77
C LEU A 252 28.33 8.84 -10.85
N GLU A 253 28.07 9.97 -11.51
CA GLU A 253 29.02 10.59 -12.44
C GLU A 253 30.32 10.96 -11.74
N ASP A 254 30.26 11.51 -10.54
CA ASP A 254 31.44 11.81 -9.72
C ASP A 254 32.19 10.54 -9.27
N LEU A 255 31.46 9.46 -8.95
CA LEU A 255 32.03 8.23 -8.38
C LEU A 255 32.61 7.26 -9.41
N VAL A 256 32.01 7.19 -10.60
CA VAL A 256 32.40 6.23 -11.65
C VAL A 256 32.63 6.85 -13.02
N GLY A 257 32.44 8.17 -13.17
CA GLY A 257 32.61 8.96 -14.41
C GLY A 257 31.29 9.22 -15.14
N THR A 258 31.27 10.00 -16.21
CA THR A 258 30.05 10.23 -17.01
C THR A 258 29.77 9.06 -17.99
N PRO A 259 28.52 8.57 -18.13
CA PRO A 259 28.15 7.63 -19.19
C PRO A 259 28.22 8.26 -20.59
N ASP A 260 28.55 7.47 -21.62
CA ASP A 260 28.61 7.95 -23.01
C ASP A 260 27.23 8.33 -23.57
N THR A 261 26.19 7.66 -23.09
CA THR A 261 24.78 7.89 -23.47
C THR A 261 23.92 7.96 -22.23
N LEU A 262 22.95 8.89 -22.24
CA LEU A 262 21.98 9.03 -21.17
C LEU A 262 20.63 8.46 -21.61
N THR A 263 20.09 7.56 -20.80
CA THR A 263 18.73 7.04 -20.93
C THR A 263 17.75 8.04 -20.33
N THR A 264 16.67 8.33 -21.05
CA THR A 264 15.52 9.11 -20.57
C THR A 264 14.40 8.19 -20.09
N VAL A 265 13.46 8.72 -19.30
CA VAL A 265 12.28 7.95 -18.87
C VAL A 265 11.47 7.46 -20.06
N GLU A 266 11.37 8.29 -21.10
CA GLU A 266 10.65 7.98 -22.33
C GLU A 266 11.26 6.78 -23.08
N ASP A 267 12.59 6.58 -23.00
CA ASP A 267 13.29 5.46 -23.64
C ASP A 267 12.94 4.09 -23.03
N LEU A 268 12.42 4.08 -21.80
CA LEU A 268 12.09 2.85 -21.08
C LEU A 268 10.64 2.40 -21.28
N ASN A 269 9.75 3.31 -21.71
CA ASN A 269 8.31 3.04 -21.88
C ASN A 269 7.67 2.33 -20.66
N LEU A 270 8.07 2.73 -19.45
CA LEU A 270 7.57 2.14 -18.21
C LEU A 270 6.14 2.65 -17.89
N PRO A 271 5.30 1.83 -17.24
CA PRO A 271 3.97 2.22 -16.80
C PRO A 271 3.98 3.52 -15.97
N ARG A 272 3.00 4.40 -16.22
CA ARG A 272 2.79 5.61 -15.41
C ARG A 272 1.47 5.48 -14.67
N PHE A 273 1.49 5.87 -13.40
CA PHE A 273 0.33 5.74 -12.53
C PHE A 273 -0.07 7.09 -12.00
N GLU A 274 -1.18 7.58 -12.52
CA GLU A 274 -1.78 8.80 -12.00
C GLU A 274 -2.38 8.55 -10.61
N ARG A 275 -2.54 9.66 -9.88
CA ARG A 275 -3.25 9.63 -8.61
C ARG A 275 -4.67 9.13 -8.85
N HIS A 276 -4.99 7.94 -8.35
CA HIS A 276 -6.34 7.41 -8.42
C HIS A 276 -7.23 8.17 -7.41
N LEU A 277 -8.14 8.99 -7.91
CA LEU A 277 -9.22 9.58 -7.13
C LEU A 277 -10.52 9.00 -7.65
N THR A 278 -11.15 8.12 -6.89
CA THR A 278 -12.50 7.62 -7.23
C THR A 278 -13.46 8.81 -7.23
N PRO A 279 -14.10 9.13 -8.37
CA PRO A 279 -15.10 10.20 -8.42
C PRO A 279 -16.21 9.93 -7.41
N LYS A 280 -16.75 10.99 -6.79
CA LYS A 280 -17.83 10.82 -5.80
C LYS A 280 -19.05 10.07 -6.34
N SER A 281 -19.31 10.19 -7.64
CA SER A 281 -20.39 9.48 -8.34
C SER A 281 -20.17 7.97 -8.45
N GLU A 282 -18.94 7.50 -8.28
CA GLU A 282 -18.55 6.09 -8.38
C GLU A 282 -18.37 5.44 -6.99
N ILE A 283 -18.46 6.22 -5.91
CA ILE A 283 -18.42 5.71 -4.55
C ILE A 283 -19.74 5.01 -4.24
N LEU A 284 -19.68 3.69 -4.02
CA LEU A 284 -20.86 2.85 -3.76
C LEU A 284 -21.20 2.75 -2.27
N VAL A 285 -20.18 2.91 -1.41
CA VAL A 285 -20.28 2.81 0.05
C VAL A 285 -19.77 4.10 0.66
N GLU A 286 -20.56 4.67 1.58
CA GLU A 286 -20.13 5.84 2.36
C GLU A 286 -18.86 5.52 3.14
N ARG A 287 -17.88 6.43 3.09
CA ARG A 287 -16.60 6.23 3.78
C ARG A 287 -16.70 6.72 5.21
N LEU A 288 -16.36 5.85 6.15
CA LEU A 288 -16.38 6.15 7.57
C LEU A 288 -15.03 6.75 8.01
N SER A 289 -15.08 7.52 9.10
CA SER A 289 -13.90 8.07 9.76
C SER A 289 -14.14 8.13 11.26
N VAL A 290 -13.09 7.94 12.04
CA VAL A 290 -13.10 8.31 13.46
C VAL A 290 -12.93 9.81 13.63
N ASP A 291 -13.34 10.33 14.78
CA ASP A 291 -13.12 11.73 15.13
C ASP A 291 -11.62 12.02 15.34
N GLY A 292 -11.16 13.13 14.75
CA GLY A 292 -9.77 13.58 14.88
C GLY A 292 -8.81 12.81 13.97
N VAL A 293 -7.61 12.53 14.48
CA VAL A 293 -6.56 11.80 13.75
C VAL A 293 -6.66 10.33 14.12
N ALA A 294 -6.98 9.49 13.14
CA ALA A 294 -7.02 8.05 13.30
C ALA A 294 -5.62 7.50 13.61
N VAL A 295 -5.51 6.57 14.55
CA VAL A 295 -4.27 5.89 14.93
C VAL A 295 -4.33 4.46 14.42
N PRO A 296 -3.44 4.03 13.50
CA PRO A 296 -3.41 2.64 13.08
C PRO A 296 -3.00 1.72 14.23
N LEU A 297 -3.74 0.64 14.40
CA LEU A 297 -3.47 -0.37 15.42
C LEU A 297 -2.67 -1.53 14.82
N ARG A 298 -1.86 -2.18 15.67
CA ARG A 298 -1.22 -3.44 15.31
C ARG A 298 -2.27 -4.52 15.09
N VAL A 299 -2.12 -5.26 13.99
CA VAL A 299 -3.03 -6.32 13.57
C VAL A 299 -2.25 -7.53 13.08
N GLU A 300 -2.71 -8.71 13.44
CA GLU A 300 -2.19 -9.99 12.98
C GLU A 300 -3.33 -10.77 12.31
N SER A 301 -3.07 -11.36 11.15
CA SER A 301 -4.01 -12.30 10.52
C SER A 301 -3.88 -13.65 11.22
N GLY A 302 -5.01 -14.29 11.54
CA GLY A 302 -5.03 -15.66 12.05
C GLY A 302 -4.65 -16.68 10.96
N GLY A 303 -4.34 -17.92 11.36
CA GLY A 303 -3.97 -18.99 10.44
C GLY A 303 -2.51 -18.96 9.98
N GLU A 304 -2.15 -19.95 9.15
CA GLU A 304 -0.80 -20.07 8.59
C GLU A 304 -0.67 -19.26 7.29
N SER A 305 0.50 -18.67 7.08
CA SER A 305 0.83 -17.97 5.84
C SER A 305 0.99 -18.99 4.70
N ASN A 306 0.45 -18.68 3.51
CA ASN A 306 0.61 -19.52 2.33
C ASN A 306 1.90 -19.17 1.58
N SER A 307 2.40 -20.11 0.80
CA SER A 307 3.53 -19.83 -0.11
C SER A 307 3.17 -18.72 -1.11
N VAL A 308 4.18 -17.98 -1.58
CA VAL A 308 3.98 -16.90 -2.56
C VAL A 308 3.27 -17.41 -3.83
N THR A 309 3.66 -18.57 -4.36
CA THR A 309 2.99 -19.20 -5.50
C THR A 309 1.49 -19.42 -5.27
N THR A 310 1.13 -19.80 -4.04
CA THR A 310 -0.26 -20.00 -3.65
C THR A 310 -1.02 -18.68 -3.50
N LEU A 311 -0.39 -17.66 -2.92
CA LEU A 311 -0.95 -16.31 -2.79
C LEU A 311 -1.12 -15.61 -4.14
N ARG A 312 -0.31 -15.99 -5.13
CA ARG A 312 -0.37 -15.46 -6.50
C ARG A 312 -1.25 -16.28 -7.43
N SER A 313 -1.75 -17.43 -6.96
CA SER A 313 -2.67 -18.24 -7.73
C SER A 313 -4.02 -17.56 -7.85
N ILE A 314 -4.56 -17.58 -9.06
CA ILE A 314 -5.91 -17.12 -9.37
C ILE A 314 -6.99 -18.19 -9.05
N ASP A 315 -6.56 -19.41 -8.74
CA ASP A 315 -7.44 -20.47 -8.26
C ASP A 315 -7.80 -20.25 -6.80
N PHE A 316 -9.03 -20.64 -6.43
CA PHE A 316 -9.47 -20.52 -5.05
C PHE A 316 -8.68 -21.45 -4.12
N ASN A 317 -8.03 -20.86 -3.12
CA ASN A 317 -7.54 -21.54 -1.93
C ASN A 317 -8.28 -21.03 -0.67
N PRO A 318 -8.91 -21.90 0.14
CA PRO A 318 -9.60 -21.50 1.37
C PRO A 318 -8.67 -20.94 2.47
N ALA A 319 -7.37 -21.22 2.43
CA ALA A 319 -6.39 -20.70 3.38
C ALA A 319 -5.91 -19.28 3.02
N ASN A 320 -6.23 -18.76 1.83
CA ASN A 320 -5.80 -17.42 1.43
C ASN A 320 -6.60 -16.34 2.15
N HIS A 321 -5.90 -15.26 2.49
CA HIS A 321 -6.50 -14.07 3.09
C HIS A 321 -6.97 -13.07 2.03
N TYR A 322 -8.10 -13.36 1.37
CA TYR A 322 -8.64 -12.46 0.32
C TYR A 322 -9.06 -11.11 0.85
N VAL A 323 -9.39 -11.00 2.14
CA VAL A 323 -9.63 -9.73 2.81
C VAL A 323 -8.46 -9.43 3.73
N LYS A 324 -8.03 -8.17 3.72
CA LYS A 324 -7.11 -7.59 4.69
C LYS A 324 -7.86 -6.59 5.57
N LEU A 325 -7.56 -6.60 6.86
CA LEU A 325 -8.10 -5.68 7.84
C LEU A 325 -7.11 -4.53 8.10
N ARG A 326 -7.61 -3.29 8.07
CA ARG A 326 -6.93 -2.13 8.64
C ARG A 326 -7.75 -1.61 9.83
N PRO A 327 -7.33 -1.89 11.07
CA PRO A 327 -7.94 -1.30 12.25
C PRO A 327 -7.30 0.05 12.56
N GLU A 328 -8.13 1.04 12.90
CA GLU A 328 -7.68 2.35 13.37
C GLU A 328 -8.50 2.75 14.59
N ALA A 329 -7.89 3.45 15.55
CA ALA A 329 -8.56 3.94 16.74
C ALA A 329 -8.61 5.47 16.75
N ASP A 330 -9.61 6.03 17.42
CA ASP A 330 -9.53 7.43 17.83
C ASP A 330 -8.46 7.63 18.93
N GLN A 331 -8.14 8.90 19.22
CA GLN A 331 -7.12 9.24 20.22
C GLN A 331 -7.54 8.89 21.67
N ASN A 332 -8.83 8.85 21.96
CA ASN A 332 -9.32 8.54 23.31
C ASN A 332 -9.17 7.06 23.61
N LEU A 333 -9.49 6.19 22.64
CA LEU A 333 -9.36 4.75 22.75
C LEU A 333 -7.91 4.36 23.06
N ILE A 334 -6.96 4.90 22.29
CA ILE A 334 -5.52 4.69 22.54
C ILE A 334 -5.09 5.12 23.94
N ARG A 335 -5.61 6.26 24.42
CA ARG A 335 -5.15 6.85 25.69
C ARG A 335 -5.80 6.22 26.92
N THR A 336 -7.03 5.74 26.80
CA THR A 336 -7.89 5.42 27.95
C THR A 336 -8.50 4.02 27.91
N GLY A 337 -8.34 3.27 26.82
CA GLY A 337 -9.08 2.03 26.59
C GLY A 337 -10.56 2.25 26.24
N THR A 338 -10.99 3.50 26.09
CA THR A 338 -12.38 3.86 25.78
C THR A 338 -12.47 4.88 24.64
N GLY A 339 -13.26 4.57 23.60
CA GLY A 339 -13.42 5.41 22.42
C GLY A 339 -13.90 4.61 21.19
N GLN A 340 -13.67 5.14 20.00
CA GLN A 340 -14.08 4.52 18.74
C GLN A 340 -12.97 3.69 18.11
N LEU A 341 -13.33 2.46 17.71
CA LEU A 341 -12.56 1.56 16.87
C LEU A 341 -13.18 1.54 15.46
N TYR A 342 -12.37 1.86 14.47
CA TYR A 342 -12.68 1.71 13.05
C TYR A 342 -12.11 0.39 12.52
N LEU A 343 -12.95 -0.35 11.80
CA LEU A 343 -12.59 -1.59 11.12
C LEU A 343 -12.77 -1.40 9.61
N GLY A 344 -11.67 -1.40 8.85
CA GLY A 344 -11.72 -1.32 7.39
C GLY A 344 -11.29 -2.63 6.75
N PHE A 345 -12.22 -3.34 6.14
CA PHE A 345 -11.96 -4.58 5.38
C PHE A 345 -11.85 -4.27 3.89
N ARG A 346 -10.75 -4.74 3.26
CA ARG A 346 -10.47 -4.52 1.83
C ARG A 346 -10.09 -5.84 1.18
N GLN A 347 -10.58 -6.06 -0.04
CA GLN A 347 -10.09 -7.18 -0.85
C GLN A 347 -8.62 -6.93 -1.20
N ASP A 348 -7.79 -7.97 -1.11
CA ASP A 348 -6.38 -7.91 -1.48
C ASP A 348 -6.23 -7.90 -3.00
N PRO A 349 -5.72 -6.81 -3.61
CA PRO A 349 -5.52 -6.74 -5.05
C PRO A 349 -4.59 -7.83 -5.59
N VAL A 350 -3.68 -8.37 -4.76
CA VAL A 350 -2.76 -9.45 -5.16
C VAL A 350 -3.52 -10.75 -5.48
N LEU A 351 -4.64 -11.00 -4.80
CA LEU A 351 -5.44 -12.22 -4.94
C LEU A 351 -6.55 -12.12 -5.99
N GLY A 352 -6.82 -10.92 -6.52
CA GLY A 352 -7.78 -10.70 -7.61
C GLY A 352 -9.24 -11.05 -7.27
N ALA A 353 -9.59 -11.17 -5.99
CA ALA A 353 -10.95 -11.42 -5.55
C ALA A 353 -11.77 -10.12 -5.46
N SER A 354 -13.08 -10.26 -5.55
CA SER A 354 -14.07 -9.19 -5.42
C SER A 354 -15.18 -9.61 -4.47
N TRP A 355 -15.89 -8.63 -3.92
CA TRP A 355 -17.10 -8.87 -3.13
C TRP A 355 -18.22 -9.39 -4.03
N ASN A 356 -18.97 -10.37 -3.56
CA ASN A 356 -20.25 -10.74 -4.16
C ASN A 356 -21.40 -10.13 -3.37
N ASN A 357 -22.07 -9.13 -3.95
CA ASN A 357 -23.18 -8.43 -3.30
C ASN A 357 -24.54 -9.10 -3.54
N LEU A 358 -24.59 -10.13 -4.39
CA LEU A 358 -25.80 -10.95 -4.56
C LEU A 358 -25.95 -12.00 -3.44
N ALA A 359 -24.85 -12.34 -2.76
CA ALA A 359 -24.85 -13.17 -1.57
C ALA A 359 -25.10 -12.34 -0.30
N ASP A 360 -25.06 -13.01 0.86
CA ASP A 360 -25.16 -12.35 2.14
C ASP A 360 -24.00 -11.34 2.32
N PRO A 361 -24.28 -10.11 2.78
CA PRO A 361 -23.25 -9.10 2.98
C PRO A 361 -22.18 -9.58 3.97
N PRO A 362 -20.91 -9.17 3.79
CA PRO A 362 -19.86 -9.41 4.76
C PRO A 362 -20.28 -9.06 6.19
N GLU A 363 -20.11 -10.01 7.11
CA GLU A 363 -20.47 -9.91 8.52
C GLU A 363 -19.22 -10.07 9.39
N TYR A 364 -19.04 -9.18 10.36
CA TYR A 364 -17.98 -9.29 11.36
C TYR A 364 -18.54 -9.66 12.74
N LYS A 365 -17.69 -10.28 13.55
CA LYS A 365 -17.91 -10.53 14.98
C LYS A 365 -16.66 -10.19 15.76
N LEU A 366 -16.84 -9.46 16.85
CA LEU A 366 -15.80 -9.12 17.81
C LEU A 366 -15.91 -10.00 19.05
N ILE A 367 -14.76 -10.49 19.50
CA ILE A 367 -14.62 -11.24 20.74
C ILE A 367 -13.55 -10.53 21.55
N ALA A 368 -13.96 -9.94 22.67
CA ALA A 368 -13.11 -9.18 23.56
C ALA A 368 -13.18 -9.76 24.97
N ASN A 369 -12.02 -9.90 25.62
CA ASN A 369 -11.95 -10.25 27.03
C ASN A 369 -11.84 -8.96 27.85
N GLY A 370 -12.77 -8.73 28.76
CA GLY A 370 -12.73 -7.57 29.67
C GLY A 370 -13.20 -6.23 29.07
N ALA A 371 -13.09 -6.02 27.76
CA ALA A 371 -13.60 -4.82 27.10
C ALA A 371 -15.08 -4.97 26.71
N ALA A 372 -15.88 -3.91 26.87
CA ALA A 372 -17.23 -3.84 26.31
C ALA A 372 -17.16 -3.28 24.88
N VAL A 373 -17.71 -4.01 23.91
CA VAL A 373 -17.72 -3.64 22.49
C VAL A 373 -19.15 -3.54 21.96
N SER A 374 -19.46 -2.44 21.27
CA SER A 374 -20.81 -2.20 20.74
C SER A 374 -20.77 -1.48 19.38
N PRO A 375 -21.38 -2.03 18.32
CA PRO A 375 -21.97 -3.36 18.26
C PRO A 375 -20.87 -4.44 18.14
N ALA A 376 -21.05 -5.55 18.88
CA ALA A 376 -20.13 -6.70 18.84
C ALA A 376 -20.21 -7.50 17.52
N THR A 377 -21.31 -7.36 16.77
CA THR A 377 -21.50 -7.93 15.44
C THR A 377 -22.09 -6.90 14.50
N GLY A 378 -21.78 -7.01 13.21
CA GLY A 378 -22.36 -6.11 12.21
C GLY A 378 -22.14 -6.63 10.80
N HIS A 379 -23.00 -6.20 9.88
CA HIS A 379 -22.92 -6.56 8.47
C HIS A 379 -22.86 -5.31 7.60
N SER A 380 -22.15 -5.41 6.47
CA SER A 380 -22.07 -4.31 5.53
C SER A 380 -23.40 -4.02 4.84
N LYS A 381 -23.56 -2.80 4.33
CA LYS A 381 -24.74 -2.41 3.56
C LYS A 381 -24.84 -3.28 2.29
N ARG A 382 -26.04 -3.83 2.05
CA ARG A 382 -26.34 -4.52 0.79
C ARG A 382 -26.28 -3.53 -0.39
N LEU A 383 -25.61 -3.94 -1.46
CA LEU A 383 -25.52 -3.19 -2.70
C LEU A 383 -26.30 -3.90 -3.81
N GLU A 384 -26.86 -3.13 -4.74
CA GLU A 384 -27.71 -3.64 -5.83
C GLU A 384 -26.91 -4.02 -7.10
N ILE A 385 -25.59 -3.82 -7.08
CA ILE A 385 -24.69 -4.24 -8.17
C ILE A 385 -24.19 -5.67 -7.91
N GLU A 386 -23.78 -6.41 -8.94
CA GLU A 386 -23.32 -7.80 -8.81
C GLU A 386 -22.09 -7.95 -7.90
N SER A 387 -21.06 -7.13 -8.14
CA SER A 387 -19.78 -7.19 -7.43
C SER A 387 -19.06 -5.85 -7.41
N ASP A 388 -18.12 -5.68 -6.48
CA ASP A 388 -17.21 -4.53 -6.39
C ASP A 388 -15.95 -4.84 -5.56
N SER A 389 -15.11 -3.83 -5.36
CA SER A 389 -13.91 -3.85 -4.51
C SER A 389 -13.87 -2.70 -3.49
N GLU A 390 -14.98 -2.00 -3.27
CA GLU A 390 -15.09 -0.95 -2.25
C GLU A 390 -14.87 -1.55 -0.85
N PRO A 391 -14.28 -0.81 0.09
CA PRO A 391 -14.10 -1.33 1.43
C PRO A 391 -15.42 -1.57 2.14
N ARG A 392 -15.39 -2.48 3.12
CA ARG A 392 -16.45 -2.64 4.11
C ARG A 392 -15.95 -2.07 5.41
N GLU A 393 -16.53 -0.94 5.81
CA GLU A 393 -16.03 -0.11 6.90
C GLU A 393 -17.06 -0.09 8.04
N PHE A 394 -16.60 -0.17 9.29
CA PHE A 394 -17.45 -0.22 10.48
C PHE A 394 -16.87 0.67 11.59
N LEU A 395 -17.75 1.25 12.41
CA LEU A 395 -17.41 1.93 13.64
C LEU A 395 -17.98 1.16 14.82
N VAL A 396 -17.14 0.97 15.84
CA VAL A 396 -17.46 0.23 17.05
C VAL A 396 -17.04 1.08 18.24
N ASP A 397 -17.96 1.25 19.19
CA ASP A 397 -17.66 1.85 20.48
C ASP A 397 -17.02 0.78 21.38
N VAL A 398 -15.88 1.11 21.98
CA VAL A 398 -15.14 0.25 22.89
C VAL A 398 -15.00 0.94 24.24
N GLN A 399 -15.19 0.20 25.33
CA GLN A 399 -15.00 0.67 26.70
C GLN A 399 -14.13 -0.33 27.49
N ASP A 400 -13.31 0.22 28.39
CA ASP A 400 -12.49 -0.55 29.33
C ASP A 400 -11.55 -1.58 28.68
N TRP A 401 -11.01 -1.27 27.49
CA TRP A 401 -10.05 -2.14 26.81
C TRP A 401 -8.67 -2.09 27.51
N ASP A 402 -8.29 -3.20 28.14
CA ASP A 402 -6.93 -3.45 28.65
C ASP A 402 -5.93 -3.62 27.50
N ALA A 403 -4.84 -2.84 27.52
CA ALA A 403 -3.81 -2.88 26.49
C ALA A 403 -3.06 -4.23 26.39
N ASN A 404 -3.15 -5.09 27.40
CA ASN A 404 -2.54 -6.42 27.39
C ASN A 404 -3.45 -7.50 26.80
N GLU A 405 -4.74 -7.21 26.60
CA GLU A 405 -5.71 -8.16 26.08
C GLU A 405 -6.06 -7.81 24.63
N PRO A 406 -5.96 -8.73 23.66
CA PRO A 406 -6.34 -8.44 22.29
C PRO A 406 -7.87 -8.49 22.09
N ILE A 407 -8.34 -7.86 21.01
CA ILE A 407 -9.69 -8.11 20.45
C ILE A 407 -9.55 -9.01 19.23
N LEU A 408 -10.26 -10.13 19.23
CA LEU A 408 -10.36 -11.00 18.06
C LEU A 408 -11.49 -10.53 17.16
N VAL A 409 -11.22 -10.51 15.85
CA VAL A 409 -12.17 -10.14 14.81
C VAL A 409 -12.34 -11.32 13.88
N GLN A 410 -13.56 -11.83 13.79
CA GLN A 410 -13.94 -12.82 12.79
C GLN A 410 -14.72 -12.12 11.69
N ILE A 411 -14.46 -12.44 10.43
CA ILE A 411 -15.26 -11.98 9.29
C ILE A 411 -15.69 -13.16 8.44
N GLN A 412 -16.97 -13.17 8.07
CA GLN A 412 -17.58 -14.12 7.15
C GLN A 412 -18.04 -13.35 5.90
N TYR A 413 -17.63 -13.83 4.72
CA TYR A 413 -17.96 -13.18 3.45
C TYR A 413 -17.85 -14.15 2.27
N PHE A 414 -18.13 -13.66 1.06
CA PHE A 414 -17.90 -14.41 -0.18
C PHE A 414 -16.78 -13.75 -1.00
N ALA A 415 -15.71 -14.52 -1.25
CA ALA A 415 -14.64 -14.15 -2.17
C ALA A 415 -14.98 -14.68 -3.56
N CYS A 416 -14.95 -13.82 -4.59
CA CYS A 416 -15.36 -14.23 -5.93
C CYS A 416 -14.40 -13.69 -7.00
N ASN A 417 -14.07 -14.55 -7.97
CA ASN A 417 -13.28 -14.21 -9.13
C ASN A 417 -14.08 -14.54 -10.39
N LYS A 418 -14.48 -13.50 -11.11
CA LYS A 418 -15.34 -13.62 -12.30
C LYS A 418 -14.61 -14.26 -13.47
N GLU A 419 -13.31 -14.03 -13.61
CA GLU A 419 -12.50 -14.59 -14.69
C GLU A 419 -12.43 -16.13 -14.60
N LYS A 420 -12.32 -16.65 -13.37
CA LYS A 420 -12.26 -18.10 -13.11
C LYS A 420 -13.61 -18.73 -12.76
N GLY A 421 -14.66 -17.93 -12.63
CA GLY A 421 -16.02 -18.42 -12.39
C GLY A 421 -16.21 -19.06 -11.02
N TRP A 422 -15.41 -18.71 -10.02
CA TRP A 422 -15.59 -19.18 -8.64
C TRP A 422 -16.08 -18.07 -7.71
N CYS A 423 -16.89 -18.46 -6.74
CA CYS A 423 -17.43 -17.60 -5.71
C CYS A 423 -17.68 -18.46 -4.47
N LYS A 424 -16.90 -18.22 -3.41
CA LYS A 424 -16.77 -19.15 -2.27
C LYS A 424 -16.93 -18.39 -0.97
N SER A 425 -17.63 -19.02 -0.04
CA SER A 425 -17.72 -18.56 1.34
C SER A 425 -16.35 -18.70 2.01
N VAL A 426 -15.91 -17.65 2.69
CA VAL A 426 -14.62 -17.58 3.39
C VAL A 426 -14.86 -17.00 4.79
N GLN A 427 -14.23 -17.61 5.77
CA GLN A 427 -14.12 -17.07 7.12
C GLN A 427 -12.65 -16.74 7.40
N GLN A 428 -12.39 -15.54 7.88
CA GLN A 428 -11.05 -15.12 8.32
C GLN A 428 -11.10 -14.60 9.74
N GLU A 429 -9.95 -14.67 10.41
CA GLU A 429 -9.77 -14.18 11.76
C GLU A 429 -8.60 -13.20 11.80
N PHE A 430 -8.69 -12.21 12.68
CA PHE A 430 -7.64 -11.23 12.96
C PHE A 430 -7.56 -10.99 14.45
N THR A 431 -6.36 -10.64 14.92
CA THR A 431 -6.09 -10.22 16.28
C THR A 431 -5.67 -8.75 16.25
N ILE A 432 -6.41 -7.88 16.94
CA ILE A 432 -6.09 -6.46 17.07
C ILE A 432 -5.54 -6.22 18.48
N TRP A 433 -4.45 -5.47 18.55
CA TRP A 433 -3.86 -5.02 19.81
C TRP A 433 -4.05 -3.52 20.00
N LEU A 434 -4.25 -3.09 21.26
CA LEU A 434 -4.38 -1.67 21.61
C LEU A 434 -2.99 -1.01 21.73
N ASP A 435 -2.21 -1.11 20.65
CA ASP A 435 -0.96 -0.40 20.48
C ASP A 435 -0.85 0.14 19.06
N LYS A 436 -0.21 1.29 18.94
CA LYS A 436 -0.03 1.96 17.65
C LYS A 436 0.99 1.20 16.82
N ASP A 437 0.63 0.87 15.59
CA ASP A 437 1.59 0.41 14.59
C ASP A 437 2.28 1.64 13.97
N GLU A 438 3.50 1.92 14.43
CA GLU A 438 4.35 3.02 13.94
C GLU A 438 4.73 2.88 12.45
N SER A 439 4.67 1.67 11.91
CA SER A 439 5.09 1.35 10.55
C SER A 439 3.92 1.19 9.56
N ALA A 440 2.67 1.16 10.07
CA ALA A 440 1.44 0.93 9.32
C ALA A 440 1.14 1.97 8.23
N GLY A 441 1.93 3.05 8.12
CA GLY A 441 1.70 4.10 7.15
C GLY A 441 0.43 4.92 7.44
N LEU A 442 0.21 5.95 6.62
CA LEU A 442 -0.86 6.92 6.86
C LEU A 442 -1.82 7.03 5.68
N VAL A 443 -3.11 7.02 6.00
CA VAL A 443 -4.22 7.20 5.07
C VAL A 443 -4.60 8.68 4.98
N ASN A 444 -4.62 9.20 3.76
CA ASN A 444 -5.03 10.57 3.49
C ASN A 444 -6.47 10.81 3.93
N GLY A 445 -6.70 11.84 4.74
CA GLY A 445 -8.01 12.22 5.26
C GLY A 445 -8.45 11.49 6.52
N ARG A 446 -7.69 10.51 7.02
CA ARG A 446 -7.95 9.85 8.32
C ARG A 446 -6.77 9.96 9.29
N SER A 447 -5.61 9.40 8.92
CA SER A 447 -4.38 9.45 9.73
C SER A 447 -3.37 10.49 9.22
N HIS A 448 -3.55 11.00 7.99
CA HIS A 448 -2.77 12.10 7.43
C HIS A 448 -3.65 13.18 6.80
N PHE A 449 -3.50 14.43 7.24
CA PHE A 449 -4.17 15.59 6.64
C PHE A 449 -3.16 16.44 5.87
N PRO A 450 -3.06 16.29 4.53
CA PRO A 450 -2.13 17.11 3.75
C PRO A 450 -2.59 18.58 3.74
N GLY A 451 -1.85 19.45 4.42
CA GLY A 451 -1.93 20.91 4.22
C GLY A 451 -2.52 21.78 5.33
N GLY A 452 -2.59 21.36 6.60
CA GLY A 452 -3.05 22.29 7.65
C GLY A 452 -2.89 21.80 9.08
N GLN A 453 -2.36 22.69 9.93
CA GLN A 453 -2.34 22.60 11.39
C GLN A 453 -3.71 22.17 11.96
N GLY A 454 -3.71 21.16 12.83
CA GLY A 454 -4.52 21.13 14.06
C GLY A 454 -6.02 21.44 13.97
N GLY A 455 -6.68 21.19 12.85
CA GLY A 455 -8.10 21.44 12.67
C GLY A 455 -8.93 20.18 12.83
N ALA A 456 -8.88 19.53 14.00
CA ALA A 456 -9.94 18.59 14.37
C ALA A 456 -11.29 19.30 14.20
N ARG A 457 -12.27 18.62 13.61
CA ARG A 457 -13.67 19.05 13.62
C ARG A 457 -14.17 19.05 15.07
N GLN A 458 -13.74 20.02 15.87
CA GLN A 458 -14.40 20.31 17.13
C GLN A 458 -15.80 20.79 16.79
N GLY A 459 -16.78 20.07 17.35
CA GLY A 459 -18.19 20.25 17.10
C GLY A 459 -18.61 21.71 17.14
N ALA A 460 -19.54 22.03 16.26
CA ALA A 460 -20.22 23.30 16.18
C ALA A 460 -20.93 23.63 17.51
N GLN A 461 -20.22 24.19 18.48
CA GLN A 461 -20.84 24.96 19.54
C GLN A 461 -21.22 26.32 18.99
N ARG A 462 -22.53 26.47 18.75
CA ARG A 462 -23.24 27.72 18.53
C ARG A 462 -22.69 28.81 19.45
N ARG A 463 -22.12 29.87 18.87
CA ARG A 463 -22.01 31.17 19.55
C ARG A 463 -23.06 32.14 18.97
N PRO A 464 -23.78 32.88 19.83
CA PRO A 464 -24.93 33.67 19.44
C PRO A 464 -24.52 34.94 18.69
N SER A 465 -25.44 35.38 17.84
CA SER A 465 -25.40 36.56 16.99
C SER A 465 -24.79 37.81 17.66
N ALA A 466 -23.74 38.35 17.05
CA ALA A 466 -23.26 39.70 17.34
C ALA A 466 -23.97 40.69 16.42
N GLY A 467 -24.78 41.56 17.04
CA GLY A 467 -25.51 42.63 16.39
C GLY A 467 -24.63 43.74 15.82
N LEU A 468 -25.13 44.31 14.72
CA LEU A 468 -25.14 45.74 14.33
C LEU A 468 -23.92 46.59 14.73
N ARG A 469 -23.06 46.87 13.75
CA ARG A 469 -22.15 48.03 13.75
C ARG A 469 -22.92 49.29 13.27
N PRO A 470 -22.91 50.42 14.02
CA PRO A 470 -23.40 51.69 13.50
C PRO A 470 -22.35 52.43 12.67
N ALA A 471 -22.87 53.23 11.74
CA ALA A 471 -22.16 53.93 10.68
C ALA A 471 -21.19 55.03 11.15
N ARG A 472 -20.12 55.22 10.37
CA ARG A 472 -19.14 56.31 10.47
C ARG A 472 -19.80 57.68 10.20
N ARG A 473 -19.56 58.65 11.08
CA ARG A 473 -19.71 60.10 10.80
C ARG A 473 -18.37 60.68 10.30
N PRO A 474 -18.37 61.63 9.36
CA PRO A 474 -17.15 62.24 8.83
C PRO A 474 -16.62 63.38 9.71
N ALA A 475 -15.32 63.61 9.57
CA ALA A 475 -14.45 64.48 10.35
C ALA A 475 -14.80 65.98 10.29
N GLN A 476 -14.61 66.68 11.42
CA GLN A 476 -14.40 68.12 11.48
C GLN A 476 -12.93 68.42 11.81
N ARG A 477 -12.37 69.40 11.09
CA ARG A 477 -11.00 69.93 11.21
C ARG A 477 -10.85 70.82 12.45
N PRO A 478 -9.62 71.01 12.96
CA PRO A 478 -9.36 71.87 14.11
C PRO A 478 -9.16 73.33 13.71
N PHE A 479 -9.64 74.26 14.53
CA PHE A 479 -9.13 75.62 14.65
C PHE A 479 -8.66 75.81 16.10
N GLY A 480 -7.47 76.37 16.27
CA GLY A 480 -6.83 76.56 17.57
C GLY A 480 -7.35 77.77 18.37
N GLN A 481 -7.10 77.73 19.67
CA GLN A 481 -6.17 78.59 20.40
C GLN A 481 -5.69 77.83 21.65
#